data_AF-A0AA36D6P3-F1
#
_entry.id   AF-A0AA36D6P3-F1
#
_cell.length_a   1.000
_cell.length_b   1.000
_cell.length_c   1.000
_cell.angle_alpha   90.00
_cell.angle_beta   90.00
_cell.angle_gamma   90.00
#
_symmetry.space_group_name_H-M   'P 1'
#
loop_
_entity.id
_entity.type
_entity.pdbx_description
1 polymer ?
#
loop_
_entity_poly.entity_id
_entity_poly.type
_entity_poly.pdbx_seq_one_letter_code
_entity_poly.pdbx_strand_id
1 'polypeptide(L)'
;MNSSLLLTIFIAFLYSIAAANTPEPEAADPEKLSDCVKKCLGPIYKMKRTFLYVFENFEKVCELLEDGAFCAQKCEKEDQHKFWQFTTFYRVYCVNHEEELEEHLPCLKAAAKDVDSVCHDRCRTVNKAEPGMNKQEKLDRACKAVECSTVCYFHEFAQDCPKAQSLLIRMNLDQINEVSLSLHPKQHEGMSHECRDIHNLEYMKAAMLASLEE
;
A
#
# COMPACT_ATOMS: atom_id res chain seq x y z
N MET A 1 -18.41 16.99 10.67
CA MET A 1 -17.91 15.68 10.17
C MET A 1 -17.44 14.86 11.37
N ASN A 2 -17.97 13.64 11.56
CA ASN A 2 -17.65 12.80 12.72
C ASN A 2 -16.20 12.28 12.65
N SER A 3 -15.41 12.50 13.72
CA SER A 3 -14.04 11.99 13.87
C SER A 3 -13.90 10.46 13.74
N SER A 4 -15.01 9.71 13.79
CA SER A 4 -15.00 8.25 13.60
C SER A 4 -14.88 7.84 12.13
N LEU A 5 -15.47 8.58 11.18
CA LEU A 5 -15.42 8.26 9.75
C LEU A 5 -14.06 8.63 9.15
N LEU A 6 -13.46 9.71 9.63
CA LEU A 6 -12.15 10.19 9.21
C LEU A 6 -11.02 9.23 9.63
N LEU A 7 -11.17 8.53 10.76
CA LEU A 7 -10.16 7.57 11.23
C LEU A 7 -10.23 6.23 10.49
N THR A 8 -11.41 5.78 10.08
CA THR A 8 -11.57 4.57 9.26
C THR A 8 -10.96 4.76 7.87
N ILE A 9 -11.18 5.94 7.26
CA ILE A 9 -10.51 6.31 6.00
C ILE A 9 -9.00 6.31 6.21
N PHE A 10 -8.52 6.87 7.33
CA PHE A 10 -7.10 6.94 7.66
C PHE A 10 -6.45 5.56 7.83
N ILE A 11 -7.11 4.62 8.52
CA ILE A 11 -6.63 3.24 8.68
C ILE A 11 -6.63 2.52 7.32
N ALA A 12 -7.66 2.66 6.49
CA ALA A 12 -7.64 2.09 5.13
C ALA A 12 -6.48 2.64 4.28
N PHE A 13 -6.02 3.85 4.58
CA PHE A 13 -5.01 4.60 3.86
C PHE A 13 -3.56 4.21 4.17
N LEU A 14 -3.25 4.03 5.45
CA LEU A 14 -1.93 3.53 5.89
C LEU A 14 -1.66 2.11 5.34
N TYR A 15 -2.75 1.34 5.13
CA TYR A 15 -2.72 -0.04 4.67
C TYR A 15 -2.59 -0.13 3.15
N SER A 16 -2.66 0.99 2.41
CA SER A 16 -2.26 1.05 1.00
C SER A 16 -0.76 0.80 0.83
N ILE A 17 0.07 1.24 1.78
CA ILE A 17 1.54 1.14 1.77
C ILE A 17 2.03 -0.24 2.25
N ALA A 18 1.34 -0.89 3.19
CA ALA A 18 1.70 -2.20 3.77
C ALA A 18 0.84 -3.38 3.28
N ALA A 19 0.48 -3.31 2.00
CA ALA A 19 -0.58 -4.07 1.36
C ALA A 19 -0.56 -5.60 1.57
N ALA A 20 0.61 -6.19 1.79
CA ALA A 20 0.76 -7.63 1.82
C ALA A 20 0.55 -8.27 3.21
N ASN A 21 0.67 -7.52 4.31
CA ASN A 21 0.74 -8.10 5.68
C ASN A 21 -0.27 -7.57 6.68
N THR A 22 -1.25 -6.81 6.21
CA THR A 22 -2.37 -6.40 7.03
C THR A 22 -3.60 -7.25 6.70
N PRO A 23 -4.42 -7.66 7.69
CA PRO A 23 -5.77 -8.14 7.38
C PRO A 23 -6.42 -7.15 6.41
N GLU A 24 -7.16 -7.67 5.42
CA GLU A 24 -7.94 -6.91 4.43
C GLU A 24 -8.38 -5.59 5.07
N PRO A 25 -8.10 -4.43 4.43
CA PRO A 25 -8.59 -3.19 4.99
C PRO A 25 -10.10 -3.34 5.25
N GLU A 26 -10.63 -2.57 6.18
CA GLU A 26 -11.94 -1.98 5.92
C GLU A 26 -11.75 -1.14 4.63
N ALA A 27 -11.73 -1.83 3.49
CA ALA A 27 -11.67 -1.31 2.14
C ALA A 27 -12.81 -0.33 2.04
N ALA A 28 -12.53 0.97 2.23
CA ALA A 28 -13.52 2.04 2.29
C ALA A 28 -14.93 1.51 2.56
N ASP A 29 -15.20 0.98 3.77
CA ASP A 29 -16.39 0.17 4.14
C ASP A 29 -17.25 -0.22 2.93
N PRO A 30 -17.19 -1.46 2.40
CA PRO A 30 -17.86 -1.82 1.16
C PRO A 30 -19.34 -1.41 1.14
N GLU A 31 -20.01 -1.28 2.28
CA GLU A 31 -21.39 -0.75 2.36
C GLU A 31 -21.50 0.73 1.94
N LYS A 32 -20.47 1.55 2.15
CA LYS A 32 -20.36 2.98 1.80
C LYS A 32 -19.94 3.26 0.35
N LEU A 33 -19.55 2.23 -0.41
CA LEU A 33 -19.27 2.38 -1.83
C LEU A 33 -20.56 2.43 -2.64
N SER A 34 -20.62 3.32 -3.63
CA SER A 34 -21.74 3.33 -4.57
C SER A 34 -21.76 2.06 -5.42
N ASP A 35 -22.93 1.73 -5.98
CA ASP A 35 -23.06 0.59 -6.89
C ASP A 35 -22.18 0.75 -8.15
N CYS A 36 -21.91 2.01 -8.56
CA CYS A 36 -21.05 2.30 -9.70
C CYS A 36 -19.62 1.84 -9.43
N VAL A 37 -19.00 2.32 -8.35
CA VAL A 37 -17.60 1.98 -8.04
C VAL A 37 -17.44 0.53 -7.60
N LYS A 38 -18.43 -0.04 -6.89
CA LYS A 38 -18.48 -1.48 -6.56
C LYS A 38 -18.36 -2.35 -7.81
N LYS A 39 -19.10 -2.00 -8.86
CA LYS A 39 -19.05 -2.73 -10.13
C LYS A 39 -17.65 -2.67 -10.75
N CYS A 40 -17.01 -1.51 -10.74
CA CYS A 40 -15.67 -1.34 -11.31
C CYS A 40 -14.57 -2.01 -10.48
N LEU A 41 -14.73 -2.07 -9.16
CA LEU A 41 -13.80 -2.76 -8.26
C LEU A 41 -14.02 -4.27 -8.16
N GLY A 42 -15.20 -4.77 -8.57
CA GLY A 42 -15.60 -6.17 -8.41
C GLY A 42 -14.56 -7.21 -8.88
N PRO A 43 -13.94 -7.05 -10.07
CA PRO A 43 -12.87 -7.94 -10.52
C PRO A 43 -11.59 -7.80 -9.68
N ILE A 44 -11.24 -6.57 -9.28
CA ILE A 44 -10.03 -6.23 -8.52
C ILE A 44 -10.09 -6.78 -7.09
N TYR A 45 -11.27 -6.77 -6.46
CA TYR A 45 -11.50 -7.36 -5.13
C TYR A 45 -11.15 -8.84 -5.02
N LYS A 46 -11.18 -9.57 -6.13
CA LYS A 46 -10.89 -11.01 -6.15
C LYS A 46 -9.39 -11.30 -6.23
N MET A 47 -8.56 -10.28 -6.47
CA MET A 47 -7.12 -10.42 -6.57
C MET A 47 -6.51 -10.57 -5.19
N LYS A 48 -5.50 -11.45 -5.08
CA LYS A 48 -4.72 -11.52 -3.85
C LYS A 48 -3.80 -10.31 -3.78
N ARG A 49 -3.77 -9.70 -2.61
CA ARG A 49 -2.95 -8.54 -2.34
C ARG A 49 -1.58 -8.96 -1.80
N THR A 50 -0.79 -9.64 -2.61
CA THR A 50 0.59 -10.03 -2.27
C THR A 50 1.50 -9.75 -3.46
N PHE A 51 2.79 -9.50 -3.20
CA PHE A 51 3.74 -9.22 -4.28
C PHE A 51 3.92 -10.42 -5.20
N LEU A 52 3.94 -11.63 -4.63
CA LEU A 52 3.99 -12.86 -5.42
C LEU A 52 2.83 -12.92 -6.41
N TYR A 53 1.59 -12.70 -5.96
CA TYR A 53 0.43 -12.74 -6.85
C TYR A 53 0.53 -11.67 -7.94
N VAL A 54 0.91 -10.44 -7.58
CA VAL A 54 1.04 -9.33 -8.52
C VAL A 54 2.08 -9.64 -9.59
N PHE A 55 3.29 -10.06 -9.22
CA PHE A 55 4.35 -10.33 -10.19
C PHE A 55 4.12 -11.63 -10.98
N GLU A 56 3.46 -12.64 -10.42
CA GLU A 56 3.09 -13.85 -11.16
C GLU A 56 2.02 -13.58 -12.23
N ASN A 57 1.14 -12.60 -11.99
CA ASN A 57 -0.02 -12.30 -12.82
C ASN A 57 0.03 -10.87 -13.37
N PHE A 58 1.23 -10.30 -13.57
CA PHE A 58 1.44 -8.87 -13.80
C PHE A 58 0.56 -8.31 -14.92
N GLU A 59 0.67 -8.85 -16.14
CA GLU A 59 -0.13 -8.43 -17.30
C GLU A 59 -1.63 -8.43 -17.00
N LYS A 60 -2.13 -9.51 -16.39
CA LYS A 60 -3.54 -9.66 -16.03
C LYS A 60 -3.98 -8.66 -14.95
N VAL A 61 -3.12 -8.37 -13.98
CA VAL A 61 -3.40 -7.35 -12.95
C VAL A 61 -3.50 -5.98 -13.61
N CYS A 62 -2.59 -5.65 -14.53
CA CYS A 62 -2.59 -4.37 -15.22
C CYS A 62 -3.81 -4.22 -16.16
N GLU A 63 -4.17 -5.27 -16.90
CA GLU A 63 -5.40 -5.31 -17.73
C GLU A 63 -6.66 -5.05 -16.87
N LEU A 64 -6.79 -5.73 -15.73
CA LEU A 64 -7.93 -5.54 -14.83
C LEU A 64 -8.00 -4.12 -14.24
N LEU A 65 -6.85 -3.47 -14.01
CA LEU A 65 -6.80 -2.09 -13.56
C LEU A 65 -7.22 -1.11 -14.65
N GLU A 66 -6.77 -1.33 -15.88
CA GLU A 66 -7.16 -0.50 -17.03
C GLU A 66 -8.67 -0.59 -17.28
N ASP A 67 -9.21 -1.80 -17.33
CA ASP A 67 -10.65 -2.04 -17.46
C ASP A 67 -11.45 -1.40 -16.33
N GLY A 68 -10.96 -1.55 -15.10
CA GLY A 68 -11.54 -0.93 -13.91
C GLY A 68 -11.54 0.60 -14.00
N ALA A 69 -10.44 1.20 -14.47
CA ALA A 69 -10.32 2.64 -14.63
C ALA A 69 -11.26 3.15 -15.73
N PHE A 70 -11.34 2.46 -16.87
CA PHE A 70 -12.29 2.80 -17.94
C PHE A 70 -13.76 2.68 -17.48
N CYS A 71 -14.06 1.69 -16.63
CA CYS A 71 -15.36 1.60 -15.95
C CYS A 71 -15.60 2.81 -15.04
N ALA A 72 -14.64 3.13 -14.16
CA ALA A 72 -14.78 4.16 -13.13
C ALA A 72 -14.91 5.58 -13.71
N GLN A 73 -14.35 5.85 -14.89
CA GLN A 73 -14.52 7.13 -15.61
C GLN A 73 -15.99 7.52 -15.82
N LYS A 74 -16.91 6.56 -15.80
CA LYS A 74 -18.36 6.78 -15.96
C LYS A 74 -19.07 7.03 -14.62
N CYS A 75 -18.38 6.87 -13.50
CA CYS A 75 -18.89 7.16 -12.16
C CYS A 75 -18.69 8.64 -11.79
N GLU A 76 -19.34 9.07 -10.71
CA GLU A 76 -19.16 10.41 -10.15
C GLU A 76 -17.71 10.67 -9.70
N LYS A 77 -17.30 11.93 -9.64
CA LYS A 77 -15.92 12.30 -9.28
C LYS A 77 -15.45 11.73 -7.94
N GLU A 78 -16.35 11.67 -6.96
CA GLU A 78 -16.04 11.10 -5.64
C GLU A 78 -15.76 9.58 -5.75
N ASP A 79 -16.52 8.87 -6.58
CA ASP A 79 -16.34 7.45 -6.83
C ASP A 79 -15.09 7.14 -7.66
N GLN A 80 -14.76 8.00 -8.62
CA GLN A 80 -13.48 7.95 -9.32
C GLN A 80 -12.33 8.06 -8.32
N HIS A 81 -12.39 9.00 -7.38
CA HIS A 81 -11.37 9.15 -6.35
C HIS A 81 -11.24 7.90 -5.48
N LYS A 82 -12.36 7.32 -5.03
CA LYS A 82 -12.38 6.06 -4.26
C LYS A 82 -11.78 4.88 -5.04
N PHE A 83 -12.07 4.78 -6.34
CA PHE A 83 -11.46 3.77 -7.20
C PHE A 83 -9.93 3.89 -7.21
N TRP A 84 -9.43 5.10 -7.43
CA TRP A 84 -7.99 5.35 -7.48
C TRP A 84 -7.31 5.07 -6.13
N GLN A 85 -7.93 5.49 -5.02
CA GLN A 85 -7.43 5.20 -3.68
C GLN A 85 -7.35 3.70 -3.37
N PHE A 86 -8.38 2.94 -3.78
CA PHE A 86 -8.41 1.50 -3.55
C PHE A 86 -7.36 0.77 -4.39
N THR A 87 -7.12 1.26 -5.60
CA THR A 87 -6.22 0.61 -6.57
C THR A 87 -4.76 1.07 -6.47
N THR A 88 -4.42 2.03 -5.60
CA THR A 88 -3.06 2.58 -5.44
C THR A 88 -1.99 1.48 -5.34
N PHE A 89 -2.23 0.42 -4.55
CA PHE A 89 -1.25 -0.67 -4.43
C PHE A 89 -0.92 -1.32 -5.77
N TYR A 90 -1.90 -1.56 -6.65
CA TYR A 90 -1.62 -2.19 -7.94
C TYR A 90 -1.16 -1.17 -8.99
N ARG A 91 -1.70 0.04 -8.94
CA ARG A 91 -1.48 1.10 -9.93
C ARG A 91 -0.03 1.58 -10.00
N VAL A 92 0.65 1.66 -8.86
CA VAL A 92 2.06 2.08 -8.84
C VAL A 92 2.92 1.18 -9.73
N TYR A 93 2.65 -0.12 -9.76
CA TYR A 93 3.39 -1.08 -10.58
C TYR A 93 2.95 -1.05 -12.05
N CYS A 94 1.64 -0.99 -12.29
CA CYS A 94 1.05 -1.17 -13.62
C CYS A 94 0.92 0.10 -14.47
N VAL A 95 0.95 1.30 -13.87
CA VAL A 95 0.68 2.55 -14.59
C VAL A 95 1.87 3.51 -14.53
N ASN A 96 2.53 3.59 -13.37
CA ASN A 96 3.58 4.59 -13.18
C ASN A 96 4.97 4.07 -13.57
N HIS A 97 5.17 2.75 -13.49
CA HIS A 97 6.50 2.13 -13.58
C HIS A 97 6.54 0.88 -14.48
N GLU A 98 5.50 0.64 -15.28
CA GLU A 98 5.34 -0.61 -16.06
C GLU A 98 6.58 -0.93 -16.91
N GLU A 99 7.00 -0.01 -17.77
CA GLU A 99 8.16 -0.21 -18.67
C GLU A 99 9.47 -0.47 -17.92
N GLU A 100 9.76 0.30 -16.86
CA GLU A 100 10.98 0.10 -16.05
C GLU A 100 10.90 -1.21 -15.25
N LEU A 101 9.71 -1.62 -14.81
CA LEU A 101 9.50 -2.82 -14.01
C LEU A 101 9.65 -4.10 -14.84
N GLU A 102 9.25 -4.09 -16.12
CA GLU A 102 9.35 -5.25 -17.02
C GLU A 102 10.75 -5.87 -17.05
N GLU A 103 11.81 -5.05 -17.09
CA GLU A 103 13.19 -5.51 -17.09
C GLU A 103 13.59 -6.24 -15.79
N HIS A 104 12.87 -5.97 -14.70
CA HIS A 104 13.13 -6.51 -13.37
C HIS A 104 12.16 -7.61 -12.94
N LEU A 105 11.01 -7.76 -13.61
CA LEU A 105 9.96 -8.73 -13.29
C LEU A 105 10.48 -10.16 -13.10
N PRO A 106 11.38 -10.72 -13.95
CA PRO A 106 11.87 -12.08 -13.75
C PRO A 106 12.56 -12.28 -12.39
N CYS A 107 13.33 -11.29 -11.93
CA CYS A 107 13.99 -11.34 -10.63
C CYS A 107 12.99 -11.15 -9.49
N LEU A 108 12.19 -10.09 -9.56
CA LEU A 108 11.22 -9.75 -8.52
C LEU A 108 10.21 -10.87 -8.29
N LYS A 109 9.77 -11.54 -9.36
CA LYS A 109 8.91 -12.72 -9.30
C LYS A 109 9.58 -13.91 -8.61
N ALA A 110 10.88 -14.10 -8.81
CA ALA A 110 11.62 -15.16 -8.14
C ALA A 110 11.76 -14.87 -6.64
N ALA A 111 12.17 -13.65 -6.28
CA ALA A 111 12.31 -13.20 -4.89
C ALA A 111 10.98 -13.24 -4.12
N ALA A 112 9.89 -12.82 -4.76
CA ALA A 112 8.57 -12.69 -4.11
C ALA A 112 8.02 -13.99 -3.51
N LYS A 113 8.54 -15.17 -3.93
CA LYS A 113 8.15 -16.46 -3.36
C LYS A 113 8.40 -16.54 -1.86
N ASP A 114 9.50 -15.93 -1.41
CA ASP A 114 9.95 -15.99 -0.02
C ASP A 114 9.68 -14.67 0.71
N VAL A 115 9.87 -13.53 0.02
CA VAL A 115 9.75 -12.17 0.59
C VAL A 115 8.40 -11.95 1.29
N ASP A 116 7.28 -12.41 0.68
CA ASP A 116 5.96 -12.27 1.28
C ASP A 116 5.87 -12.96 2.65
N SER A 117 6.44 -14.17 2.79
CA SER A 117 6.43 -14.91 4.05
C SER A 117 7.37 -14.30 5.10
N VAL A 118 8.58 -13.91 4.68
CA VAL A 118 9.61 -13.33 5.55
C VAL A 118 9.13 -12.04 6.17
N CYS A 119 8.63 -11.11 5.33
CA CYS A 119 8.18 -9.81 5.82
C CYS A 119 6.90 -9.91 6.64
N HIS A 120 6.02 -10.88 6.33
CA HIS A 120 4.85 -11.13 7.16
C HIS A 120 5.26 -11.55 8.56
N ASP A 121 6.12 -12.54 8.70
CA ASP A 121 6.51 -13.06 10.00
C ASP A 121 7.34 -12.04 10.79
N ARG A 122 8.21 -11.28 10.11
CA ARG A 122 9.01 -10.19 10.72
C ARG A 122 8.11 -9.08 11.31
N CYS A 123 7.11 -8.63 10.55
CA CYS A 123 6.32 -7.46 10.92
C CYS A 123 5.00 -7.77 11.64
N ARG A 124 4.53 -9.02 11.64
CA ARG A 124 3.28 -9.43 12.31
C ARG A 124 3.25 -9.08 13.80
N THR A 125 4.38 -9.20 14.48
CA THR A 125 4.46 -8.95 15.93
C THR A 125 4.31 -7.48 16.29
N VAL A 126 4.70 -6.57 15.39
CA VAL A 126 4.57 -5.11 15.58
C VAL A 126 3.10 -4.70 15.68
N ASN A 127 2.23 -5.32 14.87
CA ASN A 127 0.79 -5.04 14.82
C ASN A 127 -0.04 -5.82 15.85
N LYS A 128 0.57 -6.63 16.72
CA LYS A 128 -0.19 -7.45 17.67
C LYS A 128 -0.81 -6.54 18.74
N ALA A 129 -2.13 -6.40 18.70
CA ALA A 129 -2.88 -5.65 19.70
C ALA A 129 -2.81 -6.34 21.07
N GLU A 130 -2.47 -5.58 22.11
CA GLU A 130 -2.44 -6.04 23.49
C GLU A 130 -3.77 -5.70 24.19
N PRO A 131 -4.22 -6.53 25.15
CA PRO A 131 -5.40 -6.21 25.95
C PRO A 131 -5.23 -4.87 26.68
N GLY A 132 -6.25 -4.02 26.64
CA GLY A 132 -6.25 -2.72 27.32
C GLY A 132 -5.76 -1.55 26.47
N MET A 133 -5.26 -1.79 25.25
CA MET A 133 -4.84 -0.70 24.37
C MET A 133 -6.00 0.20 23.96
N ASN A 134 -5.77 1.51 24.06
CA ASN A 134 -6.68 2.56 23.60
C ASN A 134 -6.61 2.74 22.07
N LYS A 135 -7.47 3.61 21.54
CA LYS A 135 -7.59 3.84 20.09
C LYS A 135 -6.31 4.39 19.45
N GLN A 136 -5.63 5.31 20.14
CA GLN A 136 -4.41 5.94 19.63
C GLN A 136 -3.27 4.94 19.61
N GLU A 137 -3.09 4.16 20.68
CA GLU A 137 -2.03 3.15 20.75
C GLU A 137 -2.17 2.08 19.66
N LYS A 138 -3.41 1.69 19.33
CA LYS A 138 -3.67 0.77 18.21
C LYS A 138 -3.29 1.39 16.86
N LEU A 139 -3.57 2.68 16.69
CA LEU A 139 -3.20 3.40 15.47
C LEU A 139 -1.68 3.52 15.33
N ASP A 140 -0.98 3.89 16.40
CA ASP A 140 0.48 4.02 16.41
C ASP A 140 1.15 2.68 16.07
N ARG A 141 0.65 1.56 16.61
CA ARG A 141 1.14 0.23 16.23
C ARG A 141 0.86 -0.12 14.77
N ALA A 142 -0.30 0.25 14.25
CA ALA A 142 -0.59 0.04 12.84
C ALA A 142 0.37 0.82 11.95
N CYS A 143 0.68 2.07 12.29
CA CYS A 143 1.67 2.89 11.58
C CYS A 143 3.08 2.27 11.64
N LYS A 144 3.52 1.79 12.81
CA LYS A 144 4.80 1.06 12.93
C LYS A 144 4.83 -0.24 12.12
N ALA A 145 3.71 -0.95 12.05
CA ALA A 145 3.62 -2.17 11.24
C ALA A 145 3.72 -1.86 9.74
N VAL A 146 3.19 -0.70 9.33
CA VAL A 146 3.31 -0.22 7.95
C VAL A 146 4.76 0.10 7.62
N GLU A 147 5.41 0.90 8.46
CA GLU A 147 6.84 1.21 8.34
C GLU A 147 7.69 -0.06 8.24
N CYS A 148 7.52 -1.01 9.18
CA CYS A 148 8.23 -2.28 9.17
C CYS A 148 8.02 -3.04 7.86
N SER A 149 6.77 -3.14 7.39
CA SER A 149 6.46 -3.89 6.17
C SER A 149 7.12 -3.23 4.96
N THR A 150 6.99 -1.91 4.80
CA THR A 150 7.59 -1.17 3.70
C THR A 150 9.11 -1.33 3.67
N VAL A 151 9.78 -1.16 4.81
CA VAL A 151 11.23 -1.30 4.93
C VAL A 151 11.67 -2.74 4.67
N CYS A 152 10.94 -3.73 5.19
CA CYS A 152 11.25 -5.14 4.96
C CYS A 152 11.11 -5.51 3.48
N TYR A 153 9.97 -5.23 2.85
CA TYR A 153 9.77 -5.56 1.43
C TYR A 153 10.82 -4.90 0.55
N PHE A 154 11.15 -3.63 0.81
CA PHE A 154 12.24 -2.97 0.13
C PHE A 154 13.57 -3.71 0.31
N HIS A 155 13.95 -4.00 1.55
CA HIS A 155 15.20 -4.67 1.89
C HIS A 155 15.34 -6.02 1.18
N GLU A 156 14.37 -6.90 1.36
CA GLU A 156 14.43 -8.27 0.83
C GLU A 156 14.45 -8.24 -0.72
N PHE A 157 13.62 -7.41 -1.36
CA PHE A 157 13.67 -7.28 -2.82
C PHE A 157 14.97 -6.64 -3.32
N ALA A 158 15.52 -5.64 -2.62
CA ALA A 158 16.76 -4.99 -3.02
C ALA A 158 17.98 -5.92 -2.85
N GLN A 159 17.97 -6.80 -1.84
CA GLN A 159 19.02 -7.80 -1.66
C GLN A 159 19.00 -8.86 -2.76
N ASP A 160 17.82 -9.40 -3.10
CA ASP A 160 17.69 -10.43 -4.14
C ASP A 160 17.80 -9.86 -5.56
N CYS A 161 17.33 -8.61 -5.75
CA CYS A 161 17.27 -7.93 -7.03
C CYS A 161 17.97 -6.55 -6.98
N PRO A 162 19.30 -6.50 -6.79
CA PRO A 162 20.03 -5.24 -6.59
C PRO A 162 19.93 -4.27 -7.78
N LYS A 163 19.75 -4.79 -9.00
CA LYS A 163 19.53 -3.95 -10.19
C LYS A 163 18.21 -3.18 -10.15
N ALA A 164 17.21 -3.68 -9.41
CA ALA A 164 15.91 -3.04 -9.25
C ALA A 164 15.87 -2.05 -8.08
N GLN A 165 16.92 -1.94 -7.26
CA GLN A 165 16.92 -1.15 -6.03
C GLN A 165 16.49 0.30 -6.24
N SER A 166 17.03 0.99 -7.26
CA SER A 166 16.70 2.38 -7.54
C SER A 166 15.24 2.57 -7.95
N LEU A 167 14.70 1.61 -8.71
CA LEU A 167 13.28 1.56 -9.08
C LEU A 167 12.42 1.31 -7.84
N LEU A 168 12.75 0.31 -7.02
CA LEU A 168 12.02 -0.03 -5.80
C LEU A 168 11.93 1.14 -4.81
N ILE A 169 13.01 1.92 -4.63
CA ILE A 169 12.97 3.16 -3.83
C ILE A 169 11.95 4.13 -4.43
N ARG A 170 12.04 4.39 -5.73
CA ARG A 170 11.18 5.36 -6.42
C ARG A 170 9.71 4.98 -6.31
N MET A 171 9.38 3.71 -6.55
CA MET A 171 8.03 3.17 -6.44
C MET A 171 7.45 3.35 -5.03
N ASN A 172 8.22 3.02 -3.99
CA ASN A 172 7.80 3.20 -2.60
C ASN A 172 7.57 4.69 -2.28
N LEU A 173 8.45 5.58 -2.73
CA LEU A 173 8.30 7.02 -2.50
C LEU A 173 7.12 7.62 -3.27
N ASP A 174 6.86 7.18 -4.49
CA ASP A 174 5.69 7.60 -5.27
C ASP A 174 4.39 7.16 -4.59
N GLN A 175 4.37 5.93 -4.07
CA GLN A 175 3.23 5.42 -3.30
C GLN A 175 3.00 6.22 -2.02
N ILE A 176 4.06 6.53 -1.27
CA ILE A 176 3.98 7.36 -0.06
C ILE A 176 3.51 8.78 -0.42
N ASN A 177 4.00 9.36 -1.50
CA ASN A 177 3.64 10.71 -1.93
C ASN A 177 2.19 10.80 -2.38
N GLU A 178 1.73 9.85 -3.20
CA GLU A 178 0.33 9.77 -3.65
C GLU A 178 -0.62 9.67 -2.46
N VAL A 179 -0.26 8.83 -1.49
CA VAL A 179 -0.98 8.72 -0.23
C VAL A 179 -0.98 10.09 0.46
N SER A 180 0.18 10.66 0.73
CA SER A 180 0.31 11.92 1.47
C SER A 180 -0.49 13.07 0.86
N LEU A 181 -0.58 13.17 -0.47
CA LEU A 181 -1.33 14.20 -1.18
C LEU A 181 -2.86 14.09 -1.03
N SER A 182 -3.38 12.93 -0.69
CA SER A 182 -4.82 12.75 -0.46
C SER A 182 -5.25 13.09 0.98
N LEU A 183 -4.29 13.29 1.88
CA LEU A 183 -4.56 13.63 3.27
C LEU A 183 -4.90 15.11 3.41
N HIS A 184 -5.96 15.42 4.13
CA HIS A 184 -6.26 16.80 4.47
C HIS A 184 -5.18 17.34 5.44
N PRO A 185 -4.66 18.57 5.28
CA PRO A 185 -3.56 19.09 6.11
C PRO A 185 -3.79 18.98 7.62
N LYS A 186 -5.01 19.28 8.08
CA LYS A 186 -5.43 19.11 9.48
C LYS A 186 -5.35 17.68 10.01
N GLN A 187 -5.47 16.67 9.14
CA GLN A 187 -5.28 15.27 9.53
C GLN A 187 -3.80 15.00 9.77
N HIS A 188 -2.93 15.50 8.91
CA HIS A 188 -1.47 15.37 9.04
C HIS A 188 -0.92 16.01 10.31
N GLU A 189 -1.39 17.21 10.64
CA GLU A 189 -0.99 17.90 11.87
C GLU A 189 -1.43 17.16 13.15
N GLY A 190 -2.56 16.46 13.10
CA GLY A 190 -3.14 15.75 14.24
C GLY A 190 -2.62 14.33 14.47
N MET A 191 -1.74 13.81 13.60
CA MET A 191 -1.17 12.47 13.72
C MET A 191 -0.16 12.35 14.87
N SER A 192 0.11 11.13 15.32
CA SER A 192 1.28 10.82 16.13
C SER A 192 2.56 10.91 15.30
N HIS A 193 3.72 10.81 15.96
CA HIS A 193 5.00 10.77 15.26
C HIS A 193 5.08 9.55 14.35
N GLU A 194 4.73 8.38 14.89
CA GLU A 194 4.65 7.10 14.19
C GLU A 194 3.90 7.17 12.86
N CYS A 195 2.77 7.86 12.84
CA CYS A 195 1.95 7.95 11.64
C CYS A 195 2.38 9.06 10.68
N ARG A 196 3.04 10.12 11.17
CA ARG A 196 3.63 11.13 10.27
C ARG A 196 4.84 10.59 9.52
N ASP A 197 5.64 9.76 10.19
CA ASP A 197 6.87 9.21 9.64
C ASP A 197 6.64 8.42 8.35
N ILE A 198 5.60 7.58 8.31
CA ILE A 198 5.25 6.80 7.11
C ILE A 198 4.70 7.63 5.94
N HIS A 199 4.46 8.93 6.16
CA HIS A 199 4.12 9.91 5.11
C HIS A 199 5.29 10.84 4.78
N ASN A 200 6.38 10.78 5.54
CA ASN A 200 7.56 11.60 5.32
C ASN A 200 8.52 10.90 4.34
N LEU A 201 8.64 11.46 3.14
CA LEU A 201 9.47 10.91 2.06
C LEU A 201 10.96 10.82 2.45
N GLU A 202 11.49 11.82 3.16
CA GLU A 202 12.89 11.83 3.57
C GLU A 202 13.16 10.75 4.61
N TYR A 203 12.26 10.64 5.60
CA TYR A 203 12.32 9.62 6.63
C TYR A 203 12.25 8.21 6.04
N MET A 204 11.22 7.91 5.25
CA MET A 204 11.03 6.56 4.69
C MET A 204 12.16 6.19 3.71
N LYS A 205 12.67 7.14 2.94
CA LYS A 205 13.86 6.91 2.10
C LYS A 205 15.07 6.56 2.95
N ALA A 206 15.32 7.30 4.03
CA ALA A 206 16.44 7.03 4.93
C ALA A 206 16.30 5.67 5.62
N ALA A 207 15.10 5.32 6.10
CA ALA A 207 14.82 4.03 6.71
C ALA A 207 15.04 2.85 5.74
N MET A 208 14.56 2.97 4.50
CA MET A 208 14.82 1.98 3.45
C MET A 208 16.32 1.85 3.13
N LEU A 209 17.05 2.97 3.00
CA LEU A 209 18.48 2.90 2.71
C LEU A 209 19.30 2.33 3.88
N ALA A 210 18.98 2.72 5.11
CA ALA A 210 19.64 2.23 6.31
C ALA A 210 19.47 0.72 6.49
N SER A 211 18.32 0.15 6.08
CA SER A 211 18.13 -1.30 6.19
C SER A 211 19.07 -2.10 5.29
N LEU A 212 19.69 -1.51 4.27
CA LEU A 212 20.68 -2.19 3.42
C LEU A 212 22.08 -2.25 4.04
N GLU A 213 22.31 -1.53 5.14
CA GLU A 213 23.58 -1.51 5.87
C GLU A 213 23.61 -2.55 7.02
N GLU A 214 22.48 -3.20 7.30
CA GLU A 214 22.30 -4.26 8.31
C GLU A 214 22.67 -5.66 7.78
#